data_AF-A0A1I6P7N1-F1
#
_entry.id   AF-A0A1I6P7N1-F1
#
_cell.length_a   1.000
_cell.length_b   1.000
_cell.length_c   1.000
_cell.angle_alpha   90.00
_cell.angle_beta   90.00
_cell.angle_gamma   90.00
#
_symmetry.space_group_name_H-M   'P 1'
#
loop_
_entity.id
_entity.type
_entity.pdbx_description
1 polymer ?
#
loop_
_entity_poly.entity_id
_entity_poly.type
_entity_poly.pdbx_seq_one_letter_code
_entity_poly.pdbx_strand_id
1 'polypeptide(L)'
;MKHTDAIIAWTPVRWADLKPETAGQVVVLPAPDAAGEAKRYMMRAGASSSALATLTEEARVARLFIDFQTLVVRDGIDPQVAHRAFLAIDEYRFRIAPDTEGAEFEDPPEED
;
A
#
# COMPACT_ATOMS: atom_id res chain seq x y z
N MET A 1 -2.18 2.16 9.96
CA MET A 1 -1.14 3.21 9.91
C MET A 1 -1.50 4.20 8.81
N LYS A 2 -1.06 5.46 8.91
CA LYS A 2 -1.33 6.46 7.87
C LYS A 2 -0.47 6.22 6.62
N HIS A 3 -0.97 6.59 5.45
CA HIS A 3 -0.26 6.44 4.18
C HIS A 3 1.09 7.18 4.18
N THR A 4 1.18 8.33 4.86
CA THR A 4 2.42 9.10 4.99
C THR A 4 3.51 8.40 5.79
N ASP A 5 3.14 7.38 6.57
CA ASP A 5 4.04 6.60 7.40
C ASP A 5 4.25 5.18 6.84
N ALA A 6 3.63 4.87 5.69
CA ALA A 6 3.61 3.54 5.11
C ALA A 6 4.54 3.43 3.90
N ILE A 7 5.58 2.60 3.98
CA ILE A 7 6.36 2.15 2.83
C ILE A 7 5.66 0.97 2.20
N ILE A 8 5.26 1.11 0.95
CA ILE A 8 4.69 0.02 0.14
C ILE A 8 5.84 -0.59 -0.65
N ALA A 9 6.22 -1.84 -0.38
CA ALA A 9 7.33 -2.51 -1.05
C ALA A 9 6.85 -3.79 -1.75
N TRP A 10 7.27 -4.02 -2.99
CA TRP A 10 6.85 -5.19 -3.77
C TRP A 10 7.87 -5.60 -4.83
N THR A 11 7.73 -6.81 -5.35
CA THR A 11 8.48 -7.30 -6.51
C THR A 11 7.50 -7.75 -7.59
N PRO A 12 7.55 -7.16 -8.81
CA PRO A 12 6.67 -7.56 -9.91
C PRO A 12 6.75 -9.06 -10.23
N VAL A 13 5.63 -9.67 -10.62
CA VAL A 13 5.59 -11.12 -10.96
C VAL A 13 6.54 -11.44 -12.10
N ARG A 14 6.61 -10.57 -13.11
CA ARG A 14 7.51 -10.71 -14.27
C ARG A 14 9.01 -10.73 -13.92
N TRP A 15 9.39 -10.45 -12.67
CA TRP A 15 10.78 -10.48 -12.21
C TRP A 15 11.12 -11.76 -11.44
N ALA A 16 10.29 -12.81 -11.55
CA ALA A 16 10.53 -14.11 -10.91
C ALA A 16 11.91 -14.73 -11.25
N ASP A 17 12.40 -14.55 -12.48
CA ASP A 17 13.73 -15.06 -12.86
C ASP A 17 14.88 -14.30 -12.19
N LEU A 18 14.69 -13.02 -11.89
CA LEU A 18 15.70 -12.15 -11.28
C LEU A 18 15.66 -12.21 -9.75
N LYS A 19 14.45 -12.30 -9.18
CA LYS A 19 14.22 -12.22 -7.74
C LYS A 19 13.09 -13.17 -7.29
N PRO A 20 13.32 -14.49 -7.39
CA PRO A 20 12.28 -15.49 -7.13
C PRO A 20 11.76 -15.46 -5.69
N GLU A 21 12.56 -14.99 -4.73
CA GLU A 21 12.22 -15.01 -3.31
C GLU A 21 11.11 -14.03 -2.91
N THR A 22 10.90 -12.97 -3.68
CA THR A 22 9.86 -11.96 -3.40
C THR A 22 8.93 -11.68 -4.58
N ALA A 23 9.16 -12.25 -5.75
CA ALA A 23 8.28 -12.04 -6.91
C ALA A 23 6.82 -12.36 -6.57
N GLY A 24 5.92 -11.42 -6.91
CA GLY A 24 4.50 -11.53 -6.58
C GLY A 24 4.12 -11.11 -5.16
N GLN A 25 5.09 -10.77 -4.29
CA GLN A 25 4.82 -10.39 -2.91
C GLN A 25 4.77 -8.87 -2.75
N VAL A 26 3.96 -8.45 -1.78
CA VAL A 26 3.78 -7.05 -1.35
C VAL A 26 3.84 -7.02 0.17
N VAL A 27 4.53 -6.03 0.71
CA VAL A 27 4.49 -5.69 2.14
C VAL A 27 4.27 -4.20 2.33
N VAL A 28 3.57 -3.87 3.41
CA VAL A 28 3.44 -2.50 3.90
C VAL A 28 4.19 -2.43 5.23
N LEU A 29 5.16 -1.51 5.31
CA LEU A 29 6.08 -1.37 6.43
C LEU A 29 6.02 0.06 6.98
N PRO A 30 6.23 0.28 8.29
CA PRO A 30 6.34 1.64 8.81
C PRO A 30 7.60 2.35 8.31
N ALA A 31 7.53 3.67 8.16
CA ALA A 31 8.68 4.54 7.94
C ALA A 31 9.15 5.14 9.28
N PRO A 32 10.47 5.13 9.59
CA PRO A 32 11.53 4.50 8.81
C PRO A 32 11.50 2.96 8.93
N ASP A 33 11.94 2.26 7.88
CA ASP A 33 12.10 0.80 7.87
C ASP A 33 13.33 0.39 8.70
N ALA A 34 13.13 0.28 10.02
CA ALA A 34 14.18 0.02 10.99
C ALA A 34 14.88 -1.34 10.78
N ALA A 35 14.15 -2.35 10.31
CA ALA A 35 14.68 -3.69 10.04
C ALA A 35 15.34 -3.78 8.65
N GLY A 36 15.10 -2.80 7.77
CA GLY A 36 15.58 -2.80 6.40
C GLY A 36 14.92 -3.88 5.54
N GLU A 37 13.70 -4.31 5.86
CA GLU A 37 12.98 -5.36 5.11
C GLU A 37 12.59 -4.89 3.71
N ALA A 38 12.31 -3.60 3.51
CA ALA A 38 11.93 -3.03 2.22
C ALA A 38 13.00 -3.22 1.14
N LYS A 39 14.29 -3.36 1.52
CA LYS A 39 15.40 -3.58 0.58
C LYS A 39 15.35 -4.95 -0.11
N ARG A 40 14.59 -5.89 0.45
CA ARG A 40 14.38 -7.23 -0.13
C ARG A 40 13.42 -7.19 -1.31
N TYR A 41 12.70 -6.10 -1.50
CA TYR A 41 11.80 -5.91 -2.61
C TYR A 41 12.46 -5.06 -3.69
N MET A 42 11.87 -5.07 -4.87
CA MET A 42 12.46 -4.41 -6.02
C MET A 42 11.91 -3.01 -6.27
N MET A 43 10.68 -2.78 -5.84
CA MET A 43 9.95 -1.54 -5.99
C MET A 43 9.51 -1.03 -4.63
N ARG A 44 9.45 0.30 -4.47
CA ARG A 44 9.00 0.99 -3.25
C ARG A 44 8.16 2.22 -3.60
N ALA A 45 7.13 2.48 -2.83
CA ALA A 45 6.25 3.65 -2.91
C ALA A 45 5.77 4.08 -1.51
N GLY A 46 4.79 4.98 -1.43
CA GLY A 46 4.31 5.55 -0.18
C GLY A 46 5.34 6.49 0.48
N ALA A 47 5.56 6.32 1.77
CA ALA A 47 6.46 7.13 2.60
C ALA A 47 7.93 7.16 2.13
N SER A 48 8.34 6.26 1.24
CA SER A 48 9.65 6.34 0.57
C SER A 48 9.73 7.46 -0.47
N SER A 49 8.62 8.11 -0.82
CA SER A 49 8.57 9.25 -1.73
C SER A 49 8.48 10.56 -0.95
N SER A 50 9.51 11.42 -1.09
CA SER A 50 9.53 12.75 -0.46
C SER A 50 8.38 13.67 -0.90
N ALA A 51 7.78 13.41 -2.07
CA ALA A 51 6.66 14.18 -2.59
C ALA A 51 5.33 13.86 -1.89
N LEU A 52 5.19 12.71 -1.21
CA LEU A 52 3.91 12.30 -0.64
C LEU A 52 3.44 13.25 0.47
N ALA A 53 4.38 13.72 1.30
CA ALA A 53 4.09 14.60 2.43
C ALA A 53 3.59 16.00 2.03
N THR A 54 3.87 16.44 0.80
CA THR A 54 3.49 17.78 0.32
C THR A 54 2.16 17.80 -0.43
N LEU A 55 1.56 16.64 -0.69
CA LEU A 55 0.25 16.53 -1.34
C LEU A 55 -0.89 16.87 -0.37
N THR A 56 -2.06 17.26 -0.88
CA THR A 56 -3.29 17.29 -0.09
C THR A 56 -3.72 15.88 0.30
N GLU A 57 -4.66 15.74 1.24
CA GLU A 57 -5.15 14.42 1.64
C GLU A 57 -5.78 13.67 0.47
N GLU A 58 -6.65 14.33 -0.30
CA GLU A 58 -7.32 13.73 -1.46
C GLU A 58 -6.30 13.27 -2.51
N ALA A 59 -5.26 14.06 -2.73
CA ALA A 59 -4.17 13.69 -3.64
C ALA A 59 -3.35 12.50 -3.11
N ARG A 60 -3.12 12.40 -1.78
CA ARG A 60 -2.48 11.22 -1.18
C ARG A 60 -3.35 9.97 -1.30
N VAL A 61 -4.66 10.10 -1.13
CA VAL A 61 -5.62 9.02 -1.32
C VAL A 61 -5.64 8.57 -2.77
N ALA A 62 -5.73 9.49 -3.73
CA ALA A 62 -5.64 9.16 -5.14
C ALA A 62 -4.32 8.44 -5.47
N ARG A 63 -3.21 8.90 -4.88
CA ARG A 63 -1.91 8.23 -5.05
C ARG A 63 -1.90 6.80 -4.52
N LEU A 64 -2.54 6.55 -3.36
CA LEU A 64 -2.67 5.22 -2.79
C LEU A 64 -3.33 4.23 -3.78
N PHE A 65 -4.42 4.65 -4.43
CA PHE A 65 -5.11 3.82 -5.42
C PHE A 65 -4.35 3.71 -6.76
N ILE A 66 -3.57 4.73 -7.15
CA ILE A 66 -2.66 4.64 -8.30
C ILE A 66 -1.55 3.61 -8.04
N ASP A 67 -0.99 3.60 -6.83
CA ASP A 67 0.01 2.61 -6.45
C ASP A 67 -0.64 1.21 -6.46
N PHE A 68 -1.82 1.02 -5.88
CA PHE A 68 -2.57 -0.25 -5.97
C PHE A 68 -2.78 -0.73 -7.41
N GLN A 69 -3.27 0.15 -8.29
CA GLN A 69 -3.44 -0.15 -9.72
C GLN A 69 -2.11 -0.56 -10.36
N THR A 70 -1.02 0.11 -10.00
CA THR A 70 0.30 -0.17 -10.53
C THR A 70 0.76 -1.57 -10.16
N LEU A 71 0.60 -1.96 -8.89
CA LEU A 71 0.95 -3.30 -8.41
C LEU A 71 0.15 -4.37 -9.18
N VAL A 72 -1.17 -4.19 -9.29
CA VAL A 72 -2.06 -5.20 -9.88
C VAL A 72 -1.93 -5.25 -11.40
N VAL A 73 -2.17 -4.13 -12.08
CA VAL A 73 -2.33 -4.10 -13.55
C VAL A 73 -0.99 -4.08 -14.26
N ARG A 74 -0.05 -3.23 -13.83
CA ARG A 74 1.26 -3.12 -14.48
C ARG A 74 2.17 -4.28 -14.07
N ASP A 75 2.19 -4.62 -12.79
CA ASP A 75 3.16 -5.56 -12.22
C ASP A 75 2.65 -6.98 -12.02
N GLY A 76 1.37 -7.21 -12.31
CA GLY A 76 0.74 -8.53 -12.32
C GLY A 76 0.57 -9.14 -10.93
N ILE A 77 0.67 -8.34 -9.87
CA ILE A 77 0.42 -8.81 -8.51
C ILE A 77 -1.04 -9.27 -8.41
N ASP A 78 -1.25 -10.42 -7.78
CA ASP A 78 -2.60 -10.90 -7.48
C ASP A 78 -3.38 -9.83 -6.68
N PRO A 79 -4.59 -9.42 -7.13
CA PRO A 79 -5.34 -8.36 -6.47
C PRO A 79 -5.60 -8.62 -4.99
N GLN A 80 -5.77 -9.89 -4.59
CA GLN A 80 -6.04 -10.25 -3.20
C GLN A 80 -4.77 -10.18 -2.34
N VAL A 81 -3.60 -10.47 -2.91
CA VAL A 81 -2.30 -10.22 -2.24
C VAL A 81 -2.09 -8.73 -2.01
N ALA A 82 -2.33 -7.89 -3.02
CA ALA A 82 -2.22 -6.44 -2.89
C ALA A 82 -3.23 -5.90 -1.87
N HIS A 83 -4.49 -6.34 -1.95
CA HIS A 83 -5.57 -5.93 -1.04
C HIS A 83 -5.21 -6.21 0.42
N ARG A 84 -4.85 -7.47 0.76
CA ARG A 84 -4.47 -7.84 2.12
C ARG A 84 -3.31 -7.03 2.68
N ALA A 85 -2.32 -6.69 1.84
CA ALA A 85 -1.21 -5.83 2.26
C ALA A 85 -1.68 -4.38 2.51
N PHE A 86 -2.53 -3.83 1.63
CA PHE A 86 -3.02 -2.46 1.71
C PHE A 86 -3.98 -2.23 2.88
N LEU A 87 -4.61 -3.28 3.42
CA LEU A 87 -5.38 -3.19 4.68
C LEU A 87 -4.54 -2.70 5.87
N ALA A 88 -3.20 -2.69 5.81
CA ALA A 88 -2.40 -2.05 6.85
C ALA A 88 -2.54 -0.50 6.87
N ILE A 89 -3.04 0.09 5.78
CA ILE A 89 -3.15 1.54 5.56
C ILE A 89 -4.57 2.00 5.88
N ASP A 90 -4.69 2.95 6.81
CA ASP A 90 -5.97 3.43 7.33
C ASP A 90 -6.83 4.02 6.20
N GLU A 91 -6.23 4.90 5.40
CA GLU A 91 -6.92 5.58 4.31
C GLU A 91 -7.46 4.64 3.24
N TYR A 92 -6.88 3.44 3.10
CA TYR A 92 -7.41 2.40 2.23
C TYR A 92 -8.64 1.73 2.86
N ARG A 93 -8.52 1.26 4.10
CA ARG A 93 -9.61 0.56 4.83
C ARG A 93 -10.88 1.40 4.96
N PHE A 94 -10.73 2.71 5.19
CA PHE A 94 -11.85 3.63 5.34
C PHE A 94 -12.50 4.07 4.02
N ARG A 95 -11.94 3.70 2.85
CA ARG A 95 -12.41 4.18 1.54
C ARG A 95 -12.81 3.09 0.55
N ILE A 96 -12.57 1.82 0.89
CA ILE A 96 -13.08 0.68 0.13
C ILE A 96 -14.55 0.42 0.46
N ALA A 97 -15.22 -0.39 -0.38
CA ALA A 97 -16.64 -0.63 -0.20
C ALA A 97 -16.93 -1.34 1.14
N PRO A 98 -18.03 -0.99 1.82
CA PRO A 98 -18.36 -1.51 3.15
C PRO A 98 -18.39 -3.04 3.29
N ASP A 99 -18.75 -3.72 2.21
CA ASP A 99 -18.87 -5.17 2.10
C ASP A 99 -17.57 -5.85 1.67
N THR A 100 -16.49 -5.09 1.47
CA THR A 100 -15.16 -5.62 1.21
C THR A 100 -14.54 -6.11 2.52
N GLU A 101 -13.98 -7.32 2.51
CA GLU A 101 -13.26 -7.87 3.66
C GLU A 101 -12.17 -6.90 4.16
N GLY A 102 -12.15 -6.61 5.47
CA GLY A 102 -11.17 -5.71 6.08
C GLY A 102 -11.46 -4.21 5.95
N ALA A 103 -12.58 -3.81 5.33
CA ALA A 103 -13.05 -2.44 5.38
C ALA A 103 -13.34 -2.00 6.83
N GLU A 104 -13.09 -0.72 7.14
CA GLU A 104 -13.41 -0.10 8.42
C GLU A 104 -14.25 1.17 8.17
N PHE A 105 -15.01 1.59 9.17
CA PHE A 105 -15.75 2.86 9.16
C PHE A 105 -15.26 3.70 10.33
N GLU A 106 -15.13 5.00 10.10
CA GLU A 106 -15.12 5.95 11.20
C GLU A 106 -16.57 6.07 11.64
N ASP A 107 -16.88 5.66 12.89
CA ASP A 107 -18.21 5.89 13.44
C ASP A 107 -18.52 7.39 13.30
N PRO A 108 -19.73 7.77 12.83
CA PRO A 108 -20.11 9.18 12.85
C PRO A 108 -19.96 9.67 14.31
N PRO A 109 -19.41 10.88 14.53
CA PRO A 109 -19.31 11.42 15.88
C PRO A 109 -20.69 11.35 16.53
N GLU A 110 -20.77 10.84 17.77
CA GLU A 110 -22.01 10.87 18.54
C GLU A 110 -22.54 12.30 18.53
N GLU A 111 -23.78 12.50 18.05
CA GLU A 111 -24.44 13.79 18.14
C GLU A 111 -24.74 14.07 19.62
N ASP A 112 -24.01 15.04 20.21
CA ASP A 112 -24.30 15.60 21.55
C ASP A 112 -25.66 16.32 21.60
#